data_AF-A0A965KBF0-F1
#
_entry.id   AF-A0A965KBF0-F1
#
_cell.length_a   1.000
_cell.length_b   1.000
_cell.length_c   1.000
_cell.angle_alpha   90.00
_cell.angle_beta   90.00
_cell.angle_gamma   90.00
#
_symmetry.space_group_name_H-M   'P 1'
#
loop_
_entity.id
_entity.type
_entity.pdbx_description
1 polymer ?
#
loop_
_entity_poly.entity_id
_entity_poly.type
_entity_poly.pdbx_seq_one_letter_code
_entity_poly.pdbx_strand_id
1 'polypeptide(L)'
;MRLNTSPAYTLYPRFTSGASLGKPKGVKSTTRSLRALKGVRPIVCLTAYDVSTARIADAGGADLILVGDSLGNAVLGLPDTVGVTLDMMIHHSAAVARAKTEALVVGDLPFGLAHDSFPKLLGYCRRFLQEGGVKAVKIEGGASLAPAIARLVDAGIPVMGHVGMLPQRVHSAGYRRRGLTPEDQKKILIDAQAVAAAGAFAMVVECVDEKFMPKITEAVAVPTIGIGSGLGCDGQILVIHDLLGLTPEPPPFARPEANLHRDAVAAVRRWAAKVRTKKSK
;
A
#
# COMPACT_ATOMS: atom_id res chain seq x y z
N MET A 1 26.48 -48.13 -20.40
CA MET A 1 25.23 -47.40 -20.12
C MET A 1 25.52 -46.36 -19.03
N ARG A 2 25.97 -45.15 -19.41
CA ARG A 2 26.24 -44.06 -18.44
C ARG A 2 25.07 -43.09 -18.54
N LEU A 3 24.34 -42.95 -17.45
CA LEU A 3 23.21 -42.03 -17.32
C LEU A 3 23.74 -40.60 -17.36
N ASN A 4 23.17 -39.84 -18.29
CA ASN A 4 23.42 -38.43 -18.51
C ASN A 4 22.75 -37.63 -17.38
N THR A 5 23.54 -37.12 -16.42
CA THR A 5 23.02 -36.21 -15.40
C THR A 5 22.91 -34.80 -15.98
N SER A 6 21.69 -34.44 -16.36
CA SER A 6 21.35 -33.08 -16.80
C SER A 6 21.65 -32.06 -15.68
N PRO A 7 22.19 -30.86 -15.99
CA PRO A 7 22.47 -29.86 -14.98
C PRO A 7 21.16 -29.25 -14.47
N ALA A 8 21.03 -29.15 -13.15
CA ALA A 8 19.90 -28.54 -12.46
C ALA A 8 19.68 -27.09 -12.96
N TYR A 9 18.51 -26.85 -13.55
CA TYR A 9 18.01 -25.51 -13.86
C TYR A 9 17.92 -24.70 -12.56
N THR A 10 18.85 -23.77 -12.35
CA THR A 10 18.77 -22.82 -11.23
C THR A 10 17.97 -21.61 -11.71
N LEU A 11 16.66 -21.66 -11.50
CA LEU A 11 15.78 -20.49 -11.62
C LEU A 11 16.05 -19.57 -10.41
N TYR A 12 16.59 -18.39 -10.66
CA TYR A 12 16.85 -17.27 -9.73
C TYR A 12 18.20 -17.23 -8.99
N PRO A 13 18.80 -16.02 -8.86
CA PRO A 13 20.11 -15.85 -8.23
C PRO A 13 20.04 -16.09 -6.72
N ARG A 14 21.10 -16.73 -6.19
CA ARG A 14 21.35 -16.85 -4.76
C ARG A 14 21.63 -15.46 -4.18
N PHE A 15 20.88 -15.06 -3.15
CA PHE A 15 21.22 -13.90 -2.33
C PHE A 15 22.49 -14.21 -1.54
N THR A 16 23.61 -13.57 -1.90
CA THR A 16 24.84 -13.57 -1.10
C THR A 16 24.71 -12.54 0.01
N SER A 17 24.94 -12.96 1.25
CA SER A 17 25.02 -12.09 2.42
C SER A 17 26.25 -11.17 2.31
N GLY A 18 26.04 -9.89 2.01
CA GLY A 18 27.11 -8.89 1.99
C GLY A 18 26.68 -7.56 1.37
N ALA A 19 26.39 -6.58 2.23
CA ALA A 19 26.37 -5.13 2.00
C ALA A 19 25.88 -4.58 0.62
N SER A 20 24.58 -4.31 0.53
CA SER A 20 24.06 -2.98 0.16
C SER A 20 22.64 -2.84 0.73
N LEU A 21 22.34 -1.74 1.42
CA LEU A 21 21.00 -1.44 1.97
C LEU A 21 20.01 -0.97 0.89
N GLY A 22 20.36 -1.15 -0.40
CA GLY A 22 19.54 -0.81 -1.54
C GLY A 22 19.21 -2.06 -2.33
N LYS A 23 17.95 -2.18 -2.76
CA LYS A 23 17.50 -3.22 -3.67
C LYS A 23 18.35 -3.21 -4.95
N PRO A 24 18.89 -4.36 -5.42
CA PRO A 24 19.65 -4.40 -6.67
C PRO A 24 18.78 -3.90 -7.82
N LYS A 25 19.32 -2.99 -8.66
CA LYS A 25 18.60 -2.47 -9.83
C LYS A 25 18.16 -3.61 -10.75
N GLY A 26 16.89 -3.60 -11.17
CA GLY A 26 16.31 -4.56 -12.11
C GLY A 26 15.72 -5.84 -11.49
N VAL A 27 15.66 -5.95 -10.16
CA VAL A 27 14.96 -7.05 -9.49
C VAL A 27 13.56 -6.60 -9.08
N LYS A 28 12.49 -7.22 -9.58
CA LYS A 28 11.13 -6.85 -9.16
C LYS A 28 10.79 -7.34 -7.76
N SER A 29 10.12 -6.49 -6.98
CA SER A 29 9.53 -6.88 -5.70
C SER A 29 8.36 -7.83 -5.94
N THR A 30 8.27 -8.86 -5.12
CA THR A 30 7.19 -9.85 -5.12
C THR A 30 6.63 -9.96 -3.70
N THR A 31 5.46 -10.58 -3.56
CA THR A 31 4.90 -10.89 -2.24
C THR A 31 5.85 -11.76 -1.42
N ARG A 32 6.56 -12.72 -2.05
CA ARG A 32 7.58 -13.54 -1.41
C ARG A 32 8.77 -12.71 -0.92
N SER A 33 9.30 -11.81 -1.75
CA SER A 33 10.44 -10.99 -1.35
C SER A 33 10.08 -10.03 -0.22
N LEU A 34 8.88 -9.44 -0.23
CA LEU A 34 8.38 -8.59 0.86
C LEU A 34 8.24 -9.38 2.17
N ARG A 35 7.68 -10.59 2.12
CA ARG A 35 7.59 -11.47 3.31
C ARG A 35 8.95 -11.76 3.91
N ALA A 36 9.96 -11.95 3.08
CA ALA A 36 11.33 -12.24 3.52
C ALA A 36 12.04 -11.04 4.17
N LEU A 37 11.48 -9.82 4.10
CA LEU A 37 12.05 -8.63 4.73
C LEU A 37 11.67 -8.48 6.21
N LYS A 38 10.62 -9.18 6.68
CA LYS A 38 10.20 -9.17 8.09
C LYS A 38 11.39 -9.54 9.00
N GLY A 39 11.68 -8.69 9.97
CA GLY A 39 12.84 -8.86 10.89
C GLY A 39 14.22 -8.70 10.25
N VAL A 40 14.31 -8.37 8.94
CA VAL A 40 15.58 -8.16 8.23
C VAL A 40 15.86 -6.67 8.06
N ARG A 41 14.92 -5.93 7.48
CA ARG A 41 14.98 -4.46 7.39
C ARG A 41 13.58 -3.87 7.24
N PRO A 42 13.38 -2.59 7.58
CA PRO A 42 12.11 -1.91 7.34
C PRO A 42 11.70 -1.95 5.86
N ILE A 43 10.41 -2.22 5.62
CA ILE A 43 9.79 -2.18 4.30
C ILE A 43 9.30 -0.76 4.01
N VAL A 44 9.71 -0.20 2.88
CA VAL A 44 9.32 1.15 2.46
C VAL A 44 8.13 1.06 1.52
N CYS A 45 6.98 1.57 1.95
CA CYS A 45 5.76 1.60 1.16
C CYS A 45 5.34 3.05 0.90
N LEU A 46 4.83 3.35 -0.28
CA LEU A 46 4.23 4.65 -0.60
C LEU A 46 2.96 4.46 -1.41
N THR A 47 2.02 5.40 -1.32
CA THR A 47 0.95 5.45 -2.31
C THR A 47 1.44 6.02 -3.64
N ALA A 48 0.75 5.71 -4.73
CA ALA A 48 0.87 6.44 -6.00
C ALA A 48 -0.43 6.28 -6.79
N TYR A 49 -0.73 7.24 -7.66
CA TYR A 49 -2.02 7.29 -8.36
C TYR A 49 -1.89 7.55 -9.86
N ASP A 50 -0.66 7.79 -10.33
CA ASP A 50 -0.35 8.06 -11.74
C ASP A 50 1.10 7.63 -12.06
N VAL A 51 1.48 7.75 -13.33
CA VAL A 51 2.82 7.35 -13.81
C VAL A 51 3.94 8.18 -13.15
N SER A 52 3.72 9.48 -12.95
CA SER A 52 4.73 10.39 -12.40
C SER A 52 4.99 10.09 -10.93
N THR A 53 3.93 9.98 -10.12
CA THR A 53 4.04 9.64 -8.70
C THR A 53 4.63 8.24 -8.50
N ALA A 54 4.26 7.27 -9.34
CA ALA A 54 4.82 5.92 -9.29
C ALA A 54 6.32 5.89 -9.60
N ARG A 55 6.78 6.64 -10.62
CA ARG A 55 8.21 6.74 -10.96
C ARG A 55 9.01 7.42 -9.86
N ILE A 56 8.45 8.46 -9.23
CA ILE A 56 9.10 9.14 -8.11
C ILE A 56 9.24 8.17 -6.93
N ALA A 57 8.17 7.46 -6.56
CA ALA A 57 8.20 6.47 -5.48
C ALA A 57 9.22 5.36 -5.73
N ASP A 58 9.23 4.78 -6.94
CA ASP A 58 10.13 3.70 -7.32
C ASP A 58 11.60 4.17 -7.33
N ALA A 59 11.89 5.34 -7.91
CA ALA A 59 13.23 5.93 -7.89
C ALA A 59 13.70 6.30 -6.48
N GLY A 60 12.77 6.65 -5.58
CA GLY A 60 13.02 6.88 -4.16
C GLY A 60 13.26 5.60 -3.35
N GLY A 61 13.13 4.43 -3.96
CA GLY A 61 13.42 3.15 -3.31
C GLY A 61 12.23 2.47 -2.64
N ALA A 62 10.99 2.78 -3.04
CA ALA A 62 9.82 2.07 -2.53
C ALA A 62 9.90 0.56 -2.86
N ASP A 63 9.65 -0.28 -1.86
CA ASP A 63 9.52 -1.73 -2.03
C ASP A 63 8.13 -2.11 -2.57
N LEU A 64 7.11 -1.34 -2.15
CA LEU A 64 5.70 -1.51 -2.48
C LEU A 64 5.08 -0.16 -2.79
N ILE A 65 4.25 -0.12 -3.85
CA ILE A 65 3.42 1.00 -4.21
C ILE A 65 1.96 0.60 -4.05
N LEU A 66 1.20 1.37 -3.27
CA LEU A 66 -0.23 1.17 -3.07
C LEU A 66 -1.03 2.19 -3.89
N VAL A 67 -1.85 1.71 -4.81
CA VAL A 67 -2.93 2.50 -5.40
C VAL A 67 -4.10 2.43 -4.42
N GLY A 68 -4.09 3.34 -3.45
CA GLY A 68 -5.04 3.40 -2.34
C GLY A 68 -6.30 4.19 -2.69
N ASP A 69 -7.42 3.84 -2.06
CA ASP A 69 -8.66 4.63 -2.13
C ASP A 69 -8.52 6.03 -1.50
N SER A 70 -7.43 6.30 -0.78
CA SER A 70 -6.95 7.64 -0.41
C SER A 70 -6.82 8.61 -1.60
N LEU A 71 -6.81 8.12 -2.85
CA LEU A 71 -6.99 8.95 -4.05
C LEU A 71 -8.26 9.79 -4.01
N GLY A 72 -9.31 9.31 -3.32
CA GLY A 72 -10.56 10.04 -3.14
C GLY A 72 -10.29 11.42 -2.55
N ASN A 73 -9.54 11.47 -1.46
CA ASN A 73 -9.15 12.73 -0.82
C ASN A 73 -8.01 13.43 -1.57
N ALA A 74 -6.89 12.72 -1.79
CA ALA A 74 -5.64 13.34 -2.21
C ALA A 74 -5.65 13.81 -3.68
N VAL A 75 -6.48 13.20 -4.53
CA VAL A 75 -6.49 13.43 -5.99
C VAL A 75 -7.84 13.96 -6.45
N LEU A 76 -8.93 13.36 -6.00
CA LEU A 76 -10.28 13.64 -6.52
C LEU A 76 -11.05 14.68 -5.71
N GLY A 77 -10.56 15.09 -4.54
CA GLY A 77 -11.23 16.08 -3.68
C GLY A 77 -12.54 15.58 -3.06
N LEU A 78 -12.75 14.26 -2.99
CA LEU A 78 -13.85 13.66 -2.25
C LEU A 78 -13.68 13.91 -0.74
N PRO A 79 -14.79 14.02 0.02
CA PRO A 79 -14.73 14.26 1.46
C PRO A 79 -14.16 13.06 2.24
N ASP A 80 -14.29 11.86 1.70
CA ASP A 80 -13.82 10.59 2.27
C ASP A 80 -13.57 9.55 1.17
N THR A 81 -13.11 8.36 1.55
CA THR A 81 -12.84 7.26 0.63
C THR A 81 -14.08 6.43 0.28
N VAL A 82 -15.23 6.67 0.91
CA VAL A 82 -16.48 5.91 0.67
C VAL A 82 -17.02 6.17 -0.73
N GLY A 83 -16.82 7.38 -1.26
CA GLY A 83 -17.23 7.76 -2.62
C GLY A 83 -16.39 7.17 -3.75
N VAL A 84 -15.28 6.47 -3.45
CA VAL A 84 -14.39 5.93 -4.48
C VAL A 84 -14.99 4.67 -5.10
N THR A 85 -15.05 4.62 -6.44
CA THR A 85 -15.65 3.49 -7.17
C THR A 85 -14.60 2.50 -7.67
N LEU A 86 -15.05 1.31 -8.06
CA LEU A 86 -14.20 0.31 -8.72
C LEU A 86 -13.51 0.88 -9.95
N ASP A 87 -14.24 1.59 -10.82
CA ASP A 87 -13.68 2.09 -12.08
C ASP A 87 -12.64 3.19 -11.86
N MET A 88 -12.82 4.03 -10.84
CA MET A 88 -11.76 4.98 -10.41
C MET A 88 -10.50 4.22 -9.98
N MET A 89 -10.64 3.19 -9.16
CA MET A 89 -9.51 2.39 -8.70
C MET A 89 -8.81 1.65 -9.86
N ILE A 90 -9.57 1.06 -10.80
CA ILE A 90 -9.01 0.40 -11.98
C ILE A 90 -8.28 1.41 -12.87
N HIS A 91 -8.84 2.61 -13.09
CA HIS A 91 -8.23 3.66 -13.90
C HIS A 91 -6.85 4.07 -13.35
N HIS A 92 -6.78 4.42 -12.06
CA HIS A 92 -5.53 4.83 -11.42
C HIS A 92 -4.54 3.65 -11.30
N SER A 93 -5.04 2.45 -11.05
CA SER A 93 -4.22 1.23 -11.04
C SER A 93 -3.52 1.02 -12.39
N ALA A 94 -4.27 1.11 -13.49
CA ALA A 94 -3.74 0.97 -14.83
C ALA A 94 -2.71 2.07 -15.14
N ALA A 95 -2.93 3.31 -14.66
CA ALA A 95 -1.96 4.39 -14.79
C ALA A 95 -0.64 4.08 -14.09
N VAL A 96 -0.69 3.64 -12.83
CA VAL A 96 0.50 3.26 -12.05
C VAL A 96 1.21 2.05 -12.68
N ALA A 97 0.47 1.03 -13.11
CA ALA A 97 1.06 -0.16 -13.75
C ALA A 97 1.87 0.17 -15.01
N ARG A 98 1.47 1.20 -15.78
CA ARG A 98 2.21 1.67 -16.96
C ARG A 98 3.58 2.27 -16.63
N ALA A 99 3.85 2.65 -15.38
CA ALA A 99 5.16 3.13 -14.95
C ALA A 99 6.24 2.04 -14.99
N LYS A 100 5.87 0.75 -14.96
CA LYS A 100 6.76 -0.41 -14.98
C LYS A 100 7.83 -0.35 -13.87
N THR A 101 7.39 -0.07 -12.65
CA THR A 101 8.23 0.03 -11.45
C THR A 101 8.86 -1.31 -11.07
N GLU A 102 9.95 -1.24 -10.31
CA GLU A 102 10.52 -2.40 -9.63
C GLU A 102 9.74 -2.74 -8.34
N ALA A 103 9.10 -1.75 -7.71
CA ALA A 103 8.20 -1.93 -6.57
C ALA A 103 7.00 -2.83 -6.88
N LEU A 104 6.49 -3.54 -5.87
CA LEU A 104 5.25 -4.33 -6.00
C LEU A 104 4.06 -3.37 -6.02
N VAL A 105 3.27 -3.37 -7.08
CA VAL A 105 2.06 -2.54 -7.19
C VAL A 105 0.85 -3.30 -6.65
N VAL A 106 0.16 -2.71 -5.67
CA VAL A 106 -1.06 -3.23 -5.02
C VAL A 106 -2.22 -2.28 -5.28
N GLY A 107 -3.39 -2.79 -5.64
CA GLY A 107 -4.62 -1.99 -5.82
C GLY A 107 -5.60 -2.19 -4.67
N ASP A 108 -6.17 -1.13 -4.14
CA ASP A 108 -7.09 -1.20 -3.00
C ASP A 108 -8.52 -1.49 -3.44
N LEU A 109 -9.20 -2.46 -2.80
CA LEU A 109 -10.62 -2.65 -3.03
C LEU A 109 -11.39 -1.51 -2.35
N PRO A 110 -12.20 -0.73 -3.09
CA PRO A 110 -12.97 0.35 -2.50
C PRO A 110 -14.12 -0.18 -1.64
N PHE A 111 -14.71 0.73 -0.87
CA PHE A 111 -15.76 0.47 0.11
C PHE A 111 -16.85 -0.52 -0.39
N GLY A 112 -17.19 -1.46 0.49
CA GLY A 112 -18.31 -2.39 0.31
C GLY A 112 -18.04 -3.60 -0.59
N LEU A 113 -17.10 -3.52 -1.54
CA LEU A 113 -16.88 -4.60 -2.52
C LEU A 113 -16.41 -5.91 -1.89
N ALA A 114 -15.60 -5.84 -0.84
CA ALA A 114 -15.12 -7.02 -0.10
C ALA A 114 -16.25 -7.80 0.61
N HIS A 115 -17.39 -7.15 0.86
CA HIS A 115 -18.53 -7.74 1.56
C HIS A 115 -19.58 -8.36 0.62
N ASP A 116 -19.40 -8.26 -0.69
CA ASP A 116 -20.31 -8.90 -1.64
C ASP A 116 -20.05 -10.42 -1.70
N SER A 117 -20.91 -11.14 -2.42
CA SER A 117 -20.75 -12.56 -2.69
C SER A 117 -19.38 -12.86 -3.31
N PHE A 118 -18.80 -14.00 -2.97
CA PHE A 118 -17.47 -14.38 -3.46
C PHE A 118 -17.31 -14.34 -5.00
N PRO A 119 -18.28 -14.78 -5.83
CA PRO A 119 -18.15 -14.67 -7.29
C PRO A 119 -17.97 -13.23 -7.78
N LYS A 120 -18.68 -12.27 -7.18
CA LYS A 120 -18.51 -10.85 -7.51
C LYS A 120 -17.19 -10.31 -6.98
N LEU A 121 -16.83 -10.62 -5.74
CA LEU A 121 -15.54 -10.25 -5.15
C LEU A 121 -14.37 -10.72 -6.03
N LEU A 122 -14.38 -11.99 -6.43
CA LEU A 122 -13.39 -12.55 -7.35
C LEU A 122 -13.40 -11.81 -8.70
N GLY A 123 -14.58 -11.46 -9.21
CA GLY A 123 -14.75 -10.63 -10.41
C GLY A 123 -14.08 -9.26 -10.28
N TYR A 124 -14.26 -8.56 -9.15
CA TYR A 124 -13.62 -7.27 -8.88
C TYR A 124 -12.09 -7.41 -8.83
N CYS A 125 -11.57 -8.38 -8.06
CA CYS A 125 -10.13 -8.65 -7.98
C CYS A 125 -9.53 -9.01 -9.34
N ARG A 126 -10.25 -9.79 -10.17
CA ARG A 126 -9.82 -10.10 -11.54
C ARG A 126 -9.64 -8.82 -12.37
N ARG A 127 -10.57 -7.85 -12.28
CA ARG A 127 -10.44 -6.56 -12.97
C ARG A 127 -9.20 -5.81 -12.50
N PHE A 128 -8.90 -5.77 -11.20
CA PHE A 128 -7.67 -5.16 -10.68
C PHE A 128 -6.42 -5.73 -11.34
N LEU A 129 -6.30 -7.06 -11.40
CA LEU A 129 -5.12 -7.71 -11.97
C LEU A 129 -5.04 -7.56 -13.49
N GLN A 130 -6.17 -7.73 -14.20
CA GLN A 130 -6.21 -7.78 -15.67
C GLN A 130 -6.29 -6.39 -16.32
N GLU A 131 -7.22 -5.55 -15.85
CA GLU A 131 -7.43 -4.19 -16.38
C GLU A 131 -6.52 -3.19 -15.67
N GLY A 132 -6.42 -3.29 -14.34
CA GLY A 132 -5.58 -2.39 -13.52
C GLY A 132 -4.09 -2.73 -13.57
N GLY A 133 -3.71 -3.96 -13.97
CA GLY A 133 -2.31 -4.37 -14.09
C GLY A 133 -1.55 -4.52 -12.76
N VAL A 134 -2.22 -4.39 -11.61
CA VAL A 134 -1.62 -4.59 -10.28
C VAL A 134 -1.29 -6.06 -10.05
N LYS A 135 -0.46 -6.35 -9.06
CA LYS A 135 -0.01 -7.72 -8.74
C LYS A 135 -0.64 -8.31 -7.49
N ALA A 136 -1.36 -7.48 -6.73
CA ALA A 136 -2.09 -7.88 -5.54
C ALA A 136 -3.21 -6.87 -5.27
N VAL A 137 -4.13 -7.25 -4.38
CA VAL A 137 -5.17 -6.35 -3.89
C VAL A 137 -5.01 -6.08 -2.39
N LYS A 138 -5.43 -4.90 -1.92
CA LYS A 138 -5.61 -4.59 -0.49
C LYS A 138 -7.08 -4.69 -0.11
N ILE A 139 -7.38 -5.27 1.05
CA ILE A 139 -8.75 -5.41 1.58
C ILE A 139 -8.79 -4.92 3.03
N GLU A 140 -9.75 -4.03 3.32
CA GLU A 140 -10.04 -3.56 4.67
C GLU A 140 -10.99 -4.49 5.41
N GLY A 141 -10.51 -5.06 6.52
CA GLY A 141 -11.32 -5.97 7.32
C GLY A 141 -10.49 -6.92 8.16
N GLY A 142 -11.06 -7.28 9.31
CA GLY A 142 -10.49 -8.24 10.24
C GLY A 142 -11.05 -9.66 10.05
N ALA A 143 -11.33 -10.33 11.17
CA ALA A 143 -11.74 -11.72 11.21
C ALA A 143 -13.00 -12.03 10.38
N SER A 144 -13.91 -11.06 10.24
CA SER A 144 -15.12 -11.24 9.42
C SER A 144 -14.86 -11.40 7.93
N LEU A 145 -13.74 -10.88 7.41
CA LEU A 145 -13.34 -11.02 6.01
C LEU A 145 -12.28 -12.10 5.78
N ALA A 146 -11.73 -12.70 6.84
CA ALA A 146 -10.76 -13.80 6.73
C ALA A 146 -11.24 -14.95 5.84
N PRO A 147 -12.50 -15.42 5.88
CA PRO A 147 -12.97 -16.47 4.95
C PRO A 147 -12.93 -16.05 3.48
N ALA A 148 -13.25 -14.78 3.17
CA ALA A 148 -13.20 -14.26 1.82
C ALA A 148 -11.75 -14.11 1.33
N ILE A 149 -10.85 -13.64 2.19
CA ILE A 149 -9.41 -13.54 1.93
C ILE A 149 -8.82 -14.92 1.63
N ALA A 150 -9.13 -15.92 2.45
CA ALA A 150 -8.63 -17.28 2.25
C ALA A 150 -9.02 -17.85 0.88
N ARG A 151 -10.27 -17.64 0.45
CA ARG A 151 -10.74 -18.08 -0.86
C ARG A 151 -10.10 -17.30 -2.02
N LEU A 152 -9.80 -16.02 -1.84
CA LEU A 152 -9.07 -15.24 -2.84
C LEU A 152 -7.63 -15.74 -3.00
N VAL A 153 -6.95 -16.00 -1.88
CA VAL A 153 -5.59 -16.54 -1.86
C VAL A 153 -5.54 -17.93 -2.50
N ASP A 154 -6.51 -18.80 -2.20
CA ASP A 154 -6.67 -20.11 -2.83
C ASP A 154 -6.90 -20.00 -4.35
N ALA A 155 -7.67 -19.00 -4.79
CA ALA A 155 -7.87 -18.68 -6.21
C ALA A 155 -6.64 -18.01 -6.87
N GLY A 156 -5.53 -17.85 -6.15
CA GLY A 156 -4.28 -17.27 -6.66
C GLY A 156 -4.23 -15.74 -6.69
N ILE A 157 -5.16 -15.05 -6.04
CA ILE A 157 -5.14 -13.59 -5.88
C ILE A 157 -4.34 -13.23 -4.62
N PRO A 158 -3.16 -12.57 -4.73
CA PRO A 158 -2.43 -12.16 -3.55
C PRO A 158 -3.15 -11.01 -2.83
N VAL A 159 -3.33 -11.15 -1.52
CA VAL A 159 -4.06 -10.18 -0.70
C VAL A 159 -3.13 -9.54 0.34
N MET A 160 -3.16 -8.21 0.40
CA MET A 160 -2.67 -7.43 1.52
C MET A 160 -3.86 -7.11 2.44
N GLY A 161 -3.74 -7.43 3.72
CA GLY A 161 -4.77 -7.08 4.70
C GLY A 161 -4.72 -5.62 5.13
N HIS A 162 -5.78 -5.13 5.76
CA HIS A 162 -5.79 -3.88 6.49
C HIS A 162 -6.66 -4.01 7.75
N VAL A 163 -6.05 -3.81 8.92
CA VAL A 163 -6.67 -3.85 10.25
C VAL A 163 -6.35 -2.57 11.05
N GLY A 164 -7.01 -2.39 12.20
CA GLY A 164 -6.88 -1.16 13.01
C GLY A 164 -8.01 -0.19 12.71
N MET A 165 -7.67 1.08 12.43
CA MET A 165 -8.64 2.06 11.93
C MET A 165 -8.92 1.77 10.44
N LEU A 166 -10.18 1.66 10.06
CA LEU A 166 -10.59 1.37 8.68
C LEU A 166 -11.29 2.60 8.09
N PRO A 167 -10.61 3.40 7.22
CA PRO A 167 -11.19 4.59 6.58
C PRO A 167 -12.53 4.34 5.89
N GLN A 168 -12.72 3.17 5.29
CA GLN A 168 -13.97 2.78 4.63
C GLN A 168 -15.17 2.70 5.59
N ARG A 169 -14.94 2.73 6.91
CA ARG A 169 -15.98 2.75 7.94
C ARG A 169 -16.12 4.11 8.63
N VAL A 170 -15.56 5.17 8.06
CA VAL A 170 -15.48 6.51 8.68
C VAL A 170 -16.83 7.03 9.16
N HIS A 171 -17.93 6.83 8.41
CA HIS A 171 -19.26 7.31 8.85
C HIS A 171 -19.75 6.66 10.15
N SER A 172 -19.30 5.44 10.44
CA SER A 172 -19.67 4.70 11.66
C SER A 172 -18.63 4.79 12.78
N ALA A 173 -17.34 4.91 12.44
CA ALA A 173 -16.23 4.80 13.39
C ALA A 173 -15.49 6.14 13.61
N GLY A 174 -15.48 7.01 12.60
CA GLY A 174 -14.63 8.20 12.51
C GLY A 174 -13.14 7.86 12.38
N TYR A 175 -12.33 8.89 12.09
CA TYR A 175 -10.87 8.81 12.10
C TYR A 175 -10.35 8.90 13.53
N ARG A 176 -10.28 7.77 14.23
CA ARG A 176 -9.83 7.72 15.63
C ARG A 176 -8.76 6.66 15.83
N ARG A 177 -7.81 6.97 16.74
CA ARG A 177 -6.79 6.01 17.18
C ARG A 177 -7.45 4.80 17.86
N ARG A 178 -6.91 3.61 17.59
CA ARG A 178 -7.38 2.31 18.07
C ARG A 178 -6.34 1.64 18.96
N GLY A 179 -6.74 0.58 19.66
CA GLY A 179 -5.88 -0.17 20.58
C GLY A 179 -5.62 0.54 21.91
N LEU A 180 -6.51 1.46 22.31
CA LEU A 180 -6.38 2.23 23.56
C LEU A 180 -6.92 1.48 24.79
N THR A 181 -7.87 0.55 24.61
CA THR A 181 -8.44 -0.27 25.68
C THR A 181 -8.10 -1.74 25.48
N PRO A 182 -8.05 -2.57 26.55
CA PRO A 182 -7.81 -4.00 26.43
C PRO A 182 -8.76 -4.73 25.47
N GLU A 183 -10.02 -4.31 25.41
CA GLU A 183 -11.03 -4.90 24.53
C GLU A 183 -10.74 -4.60 23.06
N ASP A 184 -10.40 -3.35 22.73
CA ASP A 184 -10.04 -2.93 21.36
C ASP A 184 -8.72 -3.57 20.93
N GLN A 185 -7.73 -3.65 21.83
CA GLN A 185 -6.47 -4.36 21.61
C GLN A 185 -6.71 -5.84 21.29
N LYS A 186 -7.53 -6.54 22.11
CA LYS A 186 -7.88 -7.94 21.89
C LYS A 186 -8.56 -8.13 20.53
N LYS A 187 -9.48 -7.24 20.16
CA LYS A 187 -10.18 -7.30 18.87
C LYS A 187 -9.21 -7.13 17.70
N ILE A 188 -8.35 -6.12 17.72
CA ILE A 188 -7.36 -5.87 16.66
C ILE A 188 -6.40 -7.05 16.53
N LEU A 189 -5.98 -7.66 17.65
CA LEU A 189 -5.10 -8.82 17.63
C LEU A 189 -5.76 -10.03 16.96
N ILE A 190 -7.02 -10.32 17.31
CA ILE A 190 -7.82 -11.38 16.68
C ILE A 190 -7.96 -11.11 15.18
N ASP A 191 -8.28 -9.87 14.81
CA ASP A 191 -8.43 -9.46 13.41
C ASP A 191 -7.12 -9.66 12.63
N ALA A 192 -5.99 -9.21 13.17
CA ALA A 192 -4.67 -9.36 12.56
C ALA A 192 -4.29 -10.85 12.39
N GLN A 193 -4.48 -11.66 13.43
CA GLN A 193 -4.19 -13.10 13.38
C GLN A 193 -5.08 -13.81 12.36
N ALA A 194 -6.36 -13.50 12.31
CA ALA A 194 -7.30 -14.11 11.35
C ALA A 194 -6.93 -13.76 9.90
N VAL A 195 -6.59 -12.49 9.63
CA VAL A 195 -6.16 -12.04 8.30
C VAL A 195 -4.84 -12.69 7.89
N ALA A 196 -3.87 -12.79 8.82
CA ALA A 196 -2.60 -13.48 8.55
C ALA A 196 -2.82 -14.98 8.27
N ALA A 197 -3.65 -15.65 9.09
CA ALA A 197 -3.98 -17.07 8.94
C ALA A 197 -4.73 -17.36 7.64
N ALA A 198 -5.53 -16.40 7.15
CA ALA A 198 -6.21 -16.49 5.86
C ALA A 198 -5.24 -16.39 4.65
N GLY A 199 -3.96 -16.16 4.87
CA GLY A 199 -2.94 -16.19 3.82
C GLY A 199 -2.59 -14.82 3.23
N ALA A 200 -3.00 -13.71 3.85
CA ALA A 200 -2.53 -12.39 3.46
C ALA A 200 -0.98 -12.35 3.46
N PHE A 201 -0.35 -11.71 2.47
CA PHE A 201 1.11 -11.72 2.38
C PHE A 201 1.78 -10.63 3.25
N ALA A 202 1.03 -9.60 3.60
CA ALA A 202 1.38 -8.49 4.49
C ALA A 202 0.08 -7.83 4.96
N MET A 203 0.15 -6.93 5.95
CA MET A 203 -1.01 -6.15 6.35
C MET A 203 -0.65 -4.71 6.69
N VAL A 204 -1.51 -3.77 6.32
CA VAL A 204 -1.52 -2.42 6.88
C VAL A 204 -2.12 -2.47 8.28
N VAL A 205 -1.50 -1.75 9.22
CA VAL A 205 -2.03 -1.52 10.56
C VAL A 205 -2.10 -0.03 10.80
N GLU A 206 -3.30 0.55 10.70
CA GLU A 206 -3.50 1.99 10.67
C GLU A 206 -4.00 2.56 12.01
N CYS A 207 -3.38 3.68 12.41
CA CYS A 207 -3.75 4.48 13.58
C CYS A 207 -3.95 3.65 14.86
N VAL A 208 -3.08 2.67 15.11
CA VAL A 208 -3.07 1.88 16.35
C VAL A 208 -2.15 2.54 17.39
N ASP A 209 -2.42 2.33 18.68
CA ASP A 209 -1.56 2.79 19.76
C ASP A 209 -0.13 2.23 19.61
N GLU A 210 0.87 3.11 19.68
CA GLU A 210 2.27 2.77 19.46
C GLU A 210 2.80 1.78 20.50
N LYS A 211 2.25 1.81 21.72
CA LYS A 211 2.63 0.89 22.80
C LYS A 211 2.07 -0.51 22.58
N PHE A 212 1.00 -0.64 21.80
CA PHE A 212 0.38 -1.92 21.47
C PHE A 212 0.94 -2.51 20.17
N MET A 213 1.38 -1.68 19.23
CA MET A 213 1.82 -2.10 17.90
C MET A 213 2.88 -3.24 17.90
N PRO A 214 3.92 -3.25 18.76
CA PRO A 214 4.89 -4.35 18.81
C PRO A 214 4.23 -5.73 19.06
N LYS A 215 3.21 -5.78 19.93
CA LYS A 215 2.49 -7.02 20.23
C LYS A 215 1.76 -7.57 19.00
N ILE A 216 1.22 -6.70 18.13
CA ILE A 216 0.60 -7.13 16.87
C ILE A 216 1.67 -7.70 15.94
N THR A 217 2.78 -6.98 15.76
CA THR A 217 3.88 -7.36 14.86
C THR A 217 4.51 -8.70 15.23
N GLU A 218 4.67 -8.97 16.53
CA GLU A 218 5.18 -10.25 17.05
C GLU A 218 4.18 -11.40 16.89
N ALA A 219 2.88 -11.11 16.98
CA ALA A 219 1.83 -12.13 16.94
C ALA A 219 1.50 -12.67 15.55
N VAL A 220 1.99 -12.04 14.48
CA VAL A 220 1.70 -12.44 13.09
C VAL A 220 2.98 -12.74 12.30
N ALA A 221 2.94 -13.82 11.51
CA ALA A 221 4.10 -14.26 10.71
C ALA A 221 4.35 -13.43 9.45
N VAL A 222 3.44 -12.50 9.12
CA VAL A 222 3.51 -11.66 7.92
C VAL A 222 3.98 -10.25 8.30
N PRO A 223 4.59 -9.49 7.36
CA PRO A 223 4.99 -8.12 7.66
C PRO A 223 3.81 -7.22 8.02
N THR A 224 3.98 -6.41 9.06
CA THR A 224 3.07 -5.30 9.41
C THR A 224 3.58 -3.99 8.84
N ILE A 225 2.71 -3.23 8.16
CA ILE A 225 3.02 -1.94 7.56
C ILE A 225 2.24 -0.86 8.31
N GLY A 226 2.94 -0.02 9.06
CA GLY A 226 2.34 1.04 9.86
C GLY A 226 1.96 2.27 9.05
N ILE A 227 0.87 2.92 9.44
CA ILE A 227 0.58 4.31 9.12
C ILE A 227 -0.11 4.94 10.33
N GLY A 228 0.53 5.93 10.95
CA GLY A 228 0.05 6.50 12.21
C GLY A 228 0.11 5.56 13.42
N SER A 229 0.81 4.43 13.33
CA SER A 229 0.90 3.37 14.37
C SER A 229 2.24 3.29 15.09
N GLY A 230 3.09 4.31 14.96
CA GLY A 230 4.44 4.34 15.53
C GLY A 230 5.43 3.43 14.80
N LEU A 231 6.61 3.22 15.41
CA LEU A 231 7.73 2.48 14.79
C LEU A 231 7.73 0.97 15.05
N GLY A 232 6.75 0.45 15.80
CA GLY A 232 6.65 -0.98 16.14
C GLY A 232 6.21 -1.91 15.01
N CYS A 233 6.39 -1.51 13.74
CA CYS A 233 5.98 -2.25 12.54
C CYS A 233 7.20 -2.72 11.73
N ASP A 234 7.01 -3.73 10.88
CA ASP A 234 8.05 -4.19 9.95
C ASP A 234 8.29 -3.24 8.77
N GLY A 235 7.41 -2.27 8.56
CA GLY A 235 7.52 -1.26 7.52
C GLY A 235 6.56 -0.10 7.76
N GLN A 236 6.62 0.91 6.89
CA GLN A 236 5.79 2.10 6.98
C GLN A 236 5.21 2.46 5.61
N ILE A 237 4.00 3.00 5.60
CA ILE A 237 3.36 3.59 4.43
C ILE A 237 2.91 5.01 4.70
N LEU A 238 3.06 5.88 3.70
CA LEU A 238 2.48 7.23 3.70
C LEU A 238 1.80 7.51 2.36
N VAL A 239 0.81 8.41 2.41
CA VAL A 239 0.24 9.03 1.22
C VAL A 239 1.33 9.92 0.59
N ILE A 240 1.66 9.68 -0.68
CA ILE A 240 2.77 10.39 -1.34
C ILE A 240 2.58 11.90 -1.40
N HIS A 241 1.33 12.37 -1.42
CA HIS A 241 1.01 13.79 -1.41
C HIS A 241 1.39 14.44 -0.08
N ASP A 242 1.20 13.73 1.04
CA ASP A 242 1.58 14.21 2.37
C ASP A 242 3.10 14.22 2.51
N LEU A 243 3.78 13.14 2.06
CA LEU A 243 5.24 13.04 2.09
C LEU A 243 5.91 14.17 1.30
N LEU A 244 5.38 14.50 0.12
CA LEU A 244 5.95 15.52 -0.75
C LEU A 244 5.51 16.96 -0.38
N GLY A 245 4.68 17.14 0.64
CA GLY A 245 4.14 18.44 1.02
C GLY A 245 3.28 19.08 -0.07
N LEU A 246 2.49 18.26 -0.77
CA LEU A 246 1.44 18.69 -1.69
C LEU A 246 0.12 18.94 -0.95
N THR A 247 -0.14 18.18 0.12
CA THR A 247 -1.27 18.38 1.02
C THR A 247 -0.97 19.55 1.96
N PRO A 248 -1.76 20.65 1.95
CA PRO A 248 -1.51 21.80 2.81
C PRO A 248 -1.63 21.49 4.31
N GLU A 249 -2.59 20.63 4.67
CA GLU A 249 -2.87 20.22 6.05
C GLU A 249 -2.83 18.68 6.13
N PRO A 250 -1.63 18.08 6.19
CA PRO A 250 -1.51 16.63 6.24
C PRO A 250 -1.94 16.09 7.62
N PRO A 251 -2.28 14.79 7.73
CA PRO A 251 -2.62 14.17 9.00
C PRO A 251 -1.50 14.35 10.05
N PRO A 252 -1.80 14.39 11.36
CA PRO A 252 -0.81 14.68 12.41
C PRO A 252 0.38 13.71 12.49
N PHE A 253 0.26 12.50 11.95
CA PHE A 253 1.34 11.52 11.89
C PHE A 253 2.23 11.68 10.65
N ALA A 254 1.79 12.40 9.62
CA ALA A 254 2.58 12.65 8.43
C ALA A 254 3.59 13.77 8.70
N ARG A 255 4.80 13.58 8.20
CA ARG A 255 5.89 14.56 8.25
C ARG A 255 6.34 14.81 6.81
N PRO A 256 6.00 15.96 6.22
CA PRO A 256 6.44 16.28 4.87
C PRO A 256 7.97 16.39 4.80
N GLU A 257 8.55 15.77 3.78
CA GLU A 257 9.99 15.81 3.47
C GLU A 257 10.30 16.81 2.33
N ALA A 258 9.27 17.45 1.78
CA ALA A 258 9.37 18.51 0.79
C ALA A 258 8.25 19.54 0.95
N ASN A 259 8.32 20.63 0.19
CA ASN A 259 7.30 21.70 0.15
C ASN A 259 6.82 21.93 -1.28
N LEU A 260 6.43 20.87 -1.98
CA LEU A 260 6.11 20.95 -3.41
C LEU A 260 4.92 21.87 -3.71
N HIS A 261 3.92 21.97 -2.81
CA HIS A 261 2.82 22.91 -3.00
C HIS A 261 3.32 24.35 -3.10
N ARG A 262 4.14 24.77 -2.12
CA ARG A 262 4.71 26.12 -2.08
C ARG A 262 5.53 26.42 -3.33
N ASP A 263 6.39 25.48 -3.72
CA ASP A 263 7.30 25.67 -4.85
C ASP A 263 6.54 25.70 -6.18
N ALA A 264 5.49 24.87 -6.33
CA ALA A 264 4.59 24.89 -7.48
C ALA A 264 3.81 26.21 -7.58
N VAL A 265 3.21 26.69 -6.49
CA VAL A 265 2.52 27.98 -6.45
C VAL A 265 3.47 29.12 -6.84
N ALA A 266 4.70 29.13 -6.32
CA ALA A 266 5.70 30.12 -6.67
C ALA A 266 6.09 30.07 -8.16
N ALA A 267 6.22 28.87 -8.73
CA ALA A 267 6.51 28.69 -10.15
C ALA A 267 5.37 29.22 -11.04
N VAL A 268 4.11 28.89 -10.71
CA VAL A 268 2.93 29.39 -11.43
C VAL A 268 2.84 30.92 -11.34
N ARG A 269 3.10 31.51 -10.16
CA ARG A 269 3.14 32.98 -10.00
C ARG A 269 4.20 33.64 -10.88
N ARG A 270 5.41 33.08 -10.92
CA ARG A 270 6.48 33.59 -11.81
C ARG A 270 6.10 33.46 -13.28
N TRP A 271 5.46 32.37 -13.69
CA TRP A 271 4.96 32.20 -15.05
C TRP A 271 3.90 33.25 -15.39
N ALA A 272 2.89 33.41 -14.52
CA ALA A 272 1.83 34.41 -14.70
C ALA A 272 2.41 35.84 -14.82
N ALA A 273 3.41 36.19 -14.01
CA ALA A 273 4.09 37.47 -14.12
C ALA A 273 4.77 37.64 -15.50
N LYS A 274 5.53 36.63 -15.96
CA LYS A 274 6.20 36.66 -17.28
C LYS A 274 5.21 36.82 -18.44
N VAL A 275 4.06 36.16 -18.39
CA VAL A 275 3.02 36.26 -19.43
C VAL A 275 2.36 37.64 -19.44
N ARG A 276 2.12 38.21 -18.24
CA ARG A 276 1.47 39.52 -18.09
C ARG A 276 2.39 40.68 -18.49
N THR A 277 3.70 40.55 -18.34
CA THR A 277 4.66 41.64 -18.62
C THR A 277 5.10 41.78 -20.08
N LYS A 278 4.32 41.24 -21.06
CA LYS A 278 4.55 41.32 -22.53
C LYS A 278 5.71 42.25 -22.92
N LYS A 279 6.95 41.77 -22.86
CA LYS A 279 8.05 42.41 -23.59
C LYS A 279 8.01 41.79 -24.97
N SER A 280 7.47 42.53 -25.94
CA SER A 280 7.75 42.26 -27.34
C SER A 280 9.26 42.12 -27.49
N LYS A 281 9.69 41.01 -28.10
CA LYS A 281 11.05 40.93 -28.64
C LYS A 281 11.23 42.00 -29.70
#